data_AF-A0A965YFF0-F1
#
_entry.id   AF-A0A965YFF0-F1
#
_cell.length_a   1.000
_cell.length_b   1.000
_cell.length_c   1.000
_cell.angle_alpha   90.00
_cell.angle_beta   90.00
_cell.angle_gamma   90.00
#
_symmetry.space_group_name_H-M   'P 1'
#
loop_
_entity.id
_entity.type
_entity.pdbx_description
1 polymer ?
#
loop_
_entity_poly.entity_id
_entity_poly.type
_entity_poly.pdbx_seq_one_letter_code
_entity_poly.pdbx_strand_id
1 'polypeptide(L)' 'MQQANTTLSSNQAMEILSILKDRFLKNKAHHEGLSWDSVEARLEKQPKSLHTLFLMERTGGEPDVIGHDAASDF' A
#
# COMPACT_ATOMS: atom_id res chain seq x y z
N MET A 1 -6.46 -22.12 -6.38
CA MET A 1 -5.06 -21.92 -5.93
C MET A 1 -4.51 -20.69 -6.65
N GLN A 2 -4.45 -19.53 -6.00
CA GLN A 2 -3.75 -18.36 -6.54
C GLN A 2 -2.81 -17.85 -5.44
N GLN A 3 -1.66 -18.50 -5.34
CA GLN A 3 -0.50 -17.93 -4.69
C GLN A 3 0.59 -17.80 -5.74
N ALA A 4 1.45 -16.79 -5.57
CA ALA A 4 2.66 -16.47 -6.34
C ALA A 4 2.49 -15.34 -7.36
N ASN A 5 2.50 -14.11 -6.85
CA ASN A 5 3.30 -13.00 -7.39
C ASN A 5 3.42 -11.93 -6.29
N THR A 6 3.97 -12.30 -5.14
CA THR A 6 4.06 -11.44 -3.93
C THR A 6 5.08 -10.30 -4.07
N THR A 7 5.66 -10.13 -5.26
CA THR A 7 6.72 -9.17 -5.55
C THR A 7 6.33 -8.42 -6.82
N LEU A 8 6.08 -7.10 -6.69
CA LEU A 8 5.85 -6.23 -7.84
C LEU A 8 7.11 -6.16 -8.69
N SER A 9 6.96 -6.10 -10.02
CA SER A 9 8.08 -5.74 -10.88
C SER A 9 8.53 -4.30 -10.59
N SER A 10 9.81 -3.98 -10.87
CA SER A 10 10.36 -2.64 -10.61
C SER A 10 9.51 -1.53 -11.24
N ASN A 11 8.99 -1.78 -12.46
CA ASN A 11 8.11 -0.85 -13.15
C ASN A 11 6.76 -0.66 -12.44
N GLN A 12 6.13 -1.74 -11.98
CA GLN A 12 4.87 -1.67 -11.24
C GLN A 12 5.05 -1.00 -9.87
N ALA A 13 6.18 -1.24 -9.20
CA ALA A 13 6.53 -0.59 -7.95
C ALA A 13 6.70 0.92 -8.12
N MET A 14 7.41 1.36 -9.17
CA MET A 14 7.54 2.79 -9.47
C MET A 14 6.20 3.45 -9.83
N GLU A 15 5.37 2.76 -10.60
CA GLU A 15 4.04 3.25 -10.99
C GLU A 15 3.14 3.47 -9.77
N ILE A 16 3.05 2.47 -8.88
CA ILE A 16 2.22 2.60 -7.67
C ILE A 16 2.78 3.63 -6.69
N LEU A 17 4.11 3.72 -6.54
CA LEU A 17 4.74 4.73 -5.69
C LEU A 17 4.43 6.15 -6.20
N SER A 18 4.46 6.37 -7.51
CA SER A 18 4.08 7.66 -8.10
C SER A 18 2.62 8.02 -7.81
N ILE A 19 1.70 7.07 -8.00
CA ILE A 19 0.26 7.29 -7.74
C ILE A 19 0.01 7.58 -6.26
N LEU A 20 0.60 6.78 -5.37
CA LEU A 20 0.47 6.95 -3.93
C LEU A 20 1.09 8.28 -3.47
N LYS A 21 2.20 8.70 -4.07
CA LYS A 21 2.84 9.99 -3.79
C LYS A 21 1.92 11.15 -4.15
N ASP A 22 1.33 11.12 -5.34
CA ASP A 22 0.40 12.17 -5.78
C ASP A 22 -0.84 12.23 -4.89
N ARG A 23 -1.40 11.08 -4.52
CA ARG A 23 -2.52 10.98 -3.57
C ARG A 23 -2.16 11.52 -2.19
N PHE A 24 -0.97 11.19 -1.69
CA PHE A 24 -0.49 11.64 -0.40
C PHE A 24 -0.26 13.17 -0.40
N LEU A 25 0.37 13.71 -1.44
CA LEU A 25 0.60 15.15 -1.57
C LEU A 25 -0.71 15.92 -1.71
N LYS A 26 -1.69 15.38 -2.46
CA LYS A 26 -3.03 15.96 -2.60
C LYS A 26 -3.80 15.97 -1.28
N ASN A 27 -3.59 14.97 -0.41
CA ASN A 27 -4.21 14.86 0.91
C ASN A 27 -3.27 15.28 2.06
N LYS A 28 -2.17 15.98 1.76
CA LYS A 28 -1.16 16.36 2.77
C LYS A 28 -1.75 17.18 3.91
N ALA A 29 -2.82 17.92 3.66
CA ALA A 29 -3.58 18.66 4.67
C ALA A 29 -4.13 17.76 5.81
N HIS A 30 -4.38 16.48 5.56
CA HIS A 30 -4.82 15.51 6.56
C HIS A 30 -3.65 14.74 7.21
N HIS A 31 -2.42 15.01 6.77
CA HIS A 31 -1.21 14.31 7.18
C HIS A 31 -0.17 15.30 7.71
N GLU A 32 -0.60 16.31 8.47
CA GLU A 32 0.31 17.23 9.16
C GLU A 32 1.22 16.44 10.10
N GLY A 33 2.53 16.49 9.83
CA GLY A 33 3.57 15.76 10.58
C GLY A 33 4.03 14.45 9.96
N LEU A 34 3.44 13.98 8.86
CA LEU A 34 3.89 12.78 8.15
C LEU A 34 4.58 13.17 6.83
N SER A 35 5.82 12.70 6.63
CA SER A 35 6.54 12.91 5.36
C SER A 35 6.38 11.72 4.43
N TRP A 36 6.22 11.99 3.14
CA TRP A 36 6.16 10.97 2.10
C TRP A 36 7.39 10.06 2.15
N ASP A 37 8.58 10.62 2.34
CA ASP A 37 9.83 9.85 2.42
C ASP A 37 9.80 8.78 3.53
N SER A 38 9.17 9.06 4.66
CA SER A 38 8.99 8.08 5.75
C SER A 38 8.02 6.97 5.37
N VAL A 39 6.98 7.31 4.60
CA VAL A 39 5.98 6.35 4.08
C VAL A 39 6.62 5.46 3.02
N GLU A 40 7.32 6.05 2.06
CA GLU A 40 8.04 5.37 0.98
C GLU A 40 9.06 4.38 1.54
N ALA A 41 9.94 4.81 2.46
CA ALA A 41 10.92 3.92 3.09
C ALA A 41 10.28 2.74 3.85
N ARG A 42 9.07 2.93 4.39
CA ARG A 42 8.32 1.86 5.07
C ARG A 42 7.66 0.90 4.07
N LEU A 43 7.21 1.41 2.93
CA LEU A 43 6.66 0.61 1.83
C LEU A 43 7.74 -0.22 1.13
N GLU A 44 8.92 0.35 0.89
CA GLU A 44 10.08 -0.37 0.35
C GLU A 44 10.53 -1.51 1.28
N LYS A 45 10.48 -1.30 2.60
CA LYS A 45 10.78 -2.33 3.60
C LYS A 45 9.66 -3.37 3.75
N GLN A 46 8.47 -3.13 3.21
CA GLN A 46 7.31 -4.01 3.32
C GLN A 46 6.71 -4.33 1.93
N PRO A 47 7.37 -5.21 1.14
CA PRO A 47 6.92 -5.56 -0.20
C PRO A 47 5.50 -6.16 -0.24
N LYS A 48 5.07 -6.86 0.82
CA LYS A 48 3.70 -7.35 0.97
C LYS A 48 2.66 -6.22 1.03
N SER A 49 2.95 -5.17 1.81
CA SER A 49 2.06 -4.01 1.97
C SER A 49 1.94 -3.23 0.67
N LEU A 50 3.06 -3.04 -0.04
CA LEU A 50 3.07 -2.39 -1.35
C LEU A 50 2.25 -3.17 -2.39
N HIS A 51 2.35 -4.50 -2.39
CA HIS A 51 1.55 -5.35 -3.27
C HIS A 51 0.05 -5.25 -2.98
N THR A 52 -0.35 -5.24 -1.71
CA THR A 52 -1.76 -5.05 -1.33
C THR A 52 -2.26 -3.66 -1.74
N LEU A 53 -1.47 -2.60 -1.53
CA LEU A 53 -1.83 -1.25 -1.97
C LEU A 53 -1.96 -1.14 -3.49
N PHE A 54 -1.09 -1.80 -4.25
CA PHE A 54 -1.21 -1.89 -5.70
C PHE A 54 -2.51 -2.57 -6.13
N LEU A 55 -2.89 -3.67 -5.47
CA LEU A 55 -4.16 -4.34 -5.74
C LEU A 55 -5.35 -3.45 -5.41
N MET A 56 -5.33 -2.77 -4.27
CA MET A 56 -6.39 -1.85 -3.84
C MET A 56 -6.54 -0.67 -4.80
N GLU A 57 -5.43 -0.12 -5.29
CA GLU A 57 -5.43 0.95 -6.29
C GLU A 57 -6.01 0.45 -7.62
N ARG A 58 -5.58 -0.73 -8.06
CA ARG A 58 -6.02 -1.34 -9.33
C ARG A 58 -7.49 -1.75 -9.31
N THR A 59 -8.03 -2.15 -8.16
CA THR A 59 -9.45 -2.51 -8.02
C THR A 59 -10.33 -1.33 -7.62
N GLY A 60 -9.79 -0.11 -7.54
CA GLY A 60 -10.58 1.08 -7.23
C GLY A 60 -11.02 1.18 -5.77
N GLY A 61 -10.37 0.47 -4.85
CA GLY A 61 -10.61 0.62 -3.42
C GLY A 61 -11.65 -0.31 -2.83
N GLU A 62 -12.00 -1.42 -3.49
CA GLU A 62 -12.66 -2.55 -2.82
C GLU A 62 -11.61 -3.60 -2.43
N PRO A 63 -10.96 -3.46 -1.26
CA PRO A 63 -10.41 -4.61 -0.59
C PRO A 63 -11.61 -5.41 -0.06
N ASP A 64 -11.91 -6.54 -0.70
CA ASP A 64 -12.59 -7.63 0.00
C ASP A 64 -11.59 -8.29 0.98
N VAL A 65 -11.01 -7.46 1.86
CA VAL A 65 -10.09 -7.85 2.91
C VAL A 65 -10.92 -7.87 4.17
N ILE A 66 -11.53 -9.03 4.39
CA ILE A 66 -11.93 -9.53 5.70
C ILE A 66 -10.83 -9.11 6.67
N GLY A 67 -11.21 -8.24 7.61
CA GLY A 67 -10.31 -7.58 8.53
C GLY A 67 -9.33 -8.58 9.14
N HIS A 68 -8.11 -8.09 9.36
CA HIS A 68 -7.18 -8.71 10.28
C HIS A 68 -7.97 -9.14 11.52
N ASP A 69 -8.17 -10.46 11.67
CA ASP A 69 -8.74 -11.04 12.86
C ASP A 69 -7.74 -10.71 13.97
N ALA A 70 -8.11 -9.73 14.77
CA ALA A 70 -7.43 -9.46 16.01
C ALA A 70 -7.70 -10.70 16.85
N ALA A 71 -6.74 -11.62 16.85
CA ALA A 71 -6.62 -12.64 17.88
C ALA A 71 -6.59 -11.92 19.24
N SER A 72 -7.76 -11.78 19.84
CA SER A 72 -7.93 -11.88 21.28
C SER A 72 -8.86 -13.07 21.49
N ASP A 73 -8.25 -14.25 21.44
CA ASP A 73 -8.59 -15.31 22.39
C ASP A 73 -8.67 -14.67 23.78
N PHE A 74 -9.87 -14.55 24.34
CA PHE A 74 -10.19 -14.82 25.76
C PHE A 74 -11.71 -14.99 25.91
#